data_AF-A0A2A9N998-F1
#
_entry.id   AF-A0A2A9N998-F1
#
_cell.length_a   1.000
_cell.length_b   1.000
_cell.length_c   1.000
_cell.angle_alpha   90.00
_cell.angle_beta   90.00
_cell.angle_gamma   90.00
#
_symmetry.space_group_name_H-M   'P 1'
#
loop_
_entity.id
_entity.type
_entity.pdbx_description
1 polymer ?
#
loop_
_entity_poly.entity_id
_entity_poly.type
_entity_poly.pdbx_seq_one_letter_code
_entity_poly.pdbx_strand_id
1 'polypeptide(L)'
;MGIGPYRIEMLQGHNWVPWKRRMSAILRDQGLEKYILPKAAKPTEETEGAGKEKEKAWIEGDSKARTQIELAVSDSELDYLAGAATAREMWEQLCNAKEAKGRVGIMST
;
A
#
# COMPACT_ATOMS: atom_id res chain seq x y z
N MET A 1 5.08 19.81 6.72
CA MET A 1 4.48 20.11 5.40
C MET A 1 3.86 18.83 4.89
N GLY A 2 2.52 18.77 4.75
CA GLY A 2 1.85 17.62 4.14
C GLY A 2 1.83 17.80 2.62
N ILE A 3 2.55 16.95 1.90
CA ILE A 3 2.66 17.03 0.44
C ILE A 3 1.56 16.16 -0.16
N GLY A 4 0.37 16.76 -0.35
CA GLY A 4 -0.77 16.17 -1.01
C GLY A 4 -2.10 16.82 -0.57
N PRO A 5 -3.15 16.85 -1.42
CA PRO A 5 -4.47 17.39 -1.05
C PRO A 5 -5.17 16.58 0.06
N TYR A 6 -4.60 15.43 0.42
CA TYR A 6 -5.12 14.52 1.42
C TYR A 6 -4.33 14.66 2.72
N ARG A 7 -4.98 15.19 3.77
CA ARG A 7 -4.46 15.12 5.15
C ARG A 7 -4.71 13.72 5.72
N ILE A 8 -3.79 12.81 5.46
CA ILE A 8 -3.69 11.55 6.20
C ILE A 8 -2.66 11.73 7.32
N GLU A 9 -2.97 11.26 8.52
CA GLU A 9 -1.95 11.15 9.57
C GLU A 9 -1.00 10.03 9.19
N MET A 10 0.29 10.15 9.48
CA MET A 10 1.24 9.08 9.15
C MET A 10 0.91 7.81 9.93
N LEU A 11 1.19 6.65 9.34
CA LEU A 11 0.96 5.38 10.01
C LEU A 11 1.84 5.27 11.25
N GLN A 12 1.19 5.03 12.37
CA GLN A 12 1.79 4.80 13.69
C GLN A 12 1.21 3.53 14.31
N GLY A 13 1.80 3.10 15.43
CA GLY A 13 1.38 1.92 16.19
C GLY A 13 -0.11 1.84 16.50
N HIS A 14 -0.77 2.98 16.74
CA HIS A 14 -2.10 3.06 17.32
C HIS A 14 -3.20 3.51 16.34
N ASN A 15 -2.85 4.02 15.15
CA ASN A 15 -3.81 4.63 14.21
C ASN A 15 -4.01 3.80 12.93
N TRP A 16 -3.71 2.50 12.95
CA TRP A 16 -3.81 1.61 11.78
C TRP A 16 -5.19 1.60 11.12
N VAL A 17 -6.28 1.42 11.89
CA VAL A 17 -7.65 1.31 11.35
C VAL A 17 -8.07 2.58 10.59
N PRO A 18 -8.00 3.79 11.19
CA PRO A 18 -8.34 5.02 10.46
C PRO A 18 -7.36 5.32 9.33
N TRP A 19 -6.07 5.00 9.50
CA TRP A 19 -5.06 5.14 8.45
C TRP A 19 -5.39 4.30 7.23
N LYS A 20 -5.59 2.98 7.41
CA LYS A 20 -5.92 2.02 6.35
C LYS A 20 -7.12 2.50 5.54
N ARG A 21 -8.17 2.96 6.22
CA ARG A 21 -9.40 3.45 5.57
C ARG A 21 -9.17 4.73 4.74
N ARG A 22 -8.37 5.67 5.24
CA ARG A 22 -8.00 6.90 4.50
C ARG A 22 -7.08 6.57 3.32
N MET A 23 -6.11 5.67 3.54
CA MET A 23 -5.15 5.28 2.52
C MET A 23 -5.82 4.53 1.36
N SER A 24 -6.72 3.59 1.65
CA SER A 24 -7.54 2.96 0.61
C SER A 24 -8.38 3.97 -0.15
N ALA A 25 -8.94 4.99 0.52
CA ALA A 25 -9.70 6.04 -0.16
C ALA A 25 -8.83 6.88 -1.11
N ILE A 26 -7.60 7.21 -0.73
CA ILE A 26 -6.63 7.93 -1.58
C ILE A 26 -6.25 7.09 -2.79
N LEU A 27 -5.91 5.81 -2.58
CA LEU A 27 -5.57 4.90 -3.67
C LEU A 27 -6.76 4.69 -4.62
N ARG A 28 -7.98 4.65 -4.10
CA ARG A 28 -9.19 4.55 -4.91
C ARG A 28 -9.43 5.82 -5.73
N ASP A 29 -9.27 6.99 -5.13
CA ASP A 29 -9.40 8.28 -5.80
C ASP A 29 -8.37 8.44 -6.94
N GLN A 30 -7.13 8.00 -6.71
CA GLN A 30 -6.06 8.02 -7.71
C GLN A 30 -6.15 6.88 -8.73
N GLY A 31 -7.13 5.97 -8.62
CA GLY A 31 -7.25 4.79 -9.48
C GLY A 31 -6.10 3.77 -9.31
N LEU A 32 -5.38 3.85 -8.19
CA LEU A 32 -4.25 3.00 -7.80
C LEU A 32 -4.67 1.80 -6.92
N GLU A 33 -5.91 1.76 -6.42
CA GLU A 33 -6.44 0.65 -5.60
C GLU A 33 -6.26 -0.72 -6.29
N LYS A 34 -6.33 -0.74 -7.64
CA LYS A 34 -6.09 -1.93 -8.45
C LYS A 34 -4.70 -2.56 -8.30
N TYR A 35 -3.71 -1.85 -7.76
CA TYR A 35 -2.35 -2.36 -7.53
C TYR A 35 -2.15 -2.96 -6.14
N ILE A 36 -2.99 -2.60 -5.16
CA ILE A 36 -2.95 -3.18 -3.80
C ILE A 36 -3.88 -4.40 -3.65
N LEU A 37 -4.81 -4.60 -4.59
CA LEU A 37 -5.74 -5.72 -4.55
C LEU A 37 -5.03 -7.05 -4.89
N PRO A 38 -5.52 -8.19 -4.36
CA PRO A 38 -4.94 -9.51 -4.64
C PRO A 38 -5.02 -9.92 -6.12
N LYS A 39 -5.81 -9.21 -6.92
CA LYS A 39 -5.95 -9.38 -8.37
C LYS A 39 -4.99 -8.50 -9.18
N ALA A 40 -4.12 -7.74 -8.52
CA ALA A 40 -3.01 -7.00 -9.11
C ALA A 40 -1.91 -7.96 -9.60
N ALA A 41 -2.22 -8.86 -10.51
CA ALA A 41 -1.21 -9.64 -11.20
C ALA A 41 -0.56 -8.75 -12.25
N LYS A 42 0.79 -8.75 -12.29
CA LYS A 42 1.55 -8.22 -13.42
C LYS A 42 0.98 -8.83 -14.71
N PRO A 43 0.68 -8.03 -15.75
CA PRO A 43 0.25 -8.58 -17.03
C PRO A 43 1.42 -9.40 -17.58
N THR A 44 1.34 -10.73 -17.48
CA THR A 44 2.34 -11.64 -18.04
C THR A 44 2.30 -11.54 -19.57
N GLU A 45 3.48 -11.62 -20.19
CA GLU A 45 3.75 -11.39 -21.62
C GLU A 45 2.94 -12.23 -22.63
N GLU A 46 2.02 -13.08 -22.21
CA GLU A 46 1.20 -13.95 -23.07
C GLU A 46 0.17 -13.23 -23.96
N THR A 47 0.00 -11.91 -23.82
CA THR A 47 -0.83 -11.13 -24.77
C THR A 47 0.05 -10.46 -25.82
N GLU A 48 0.18 -11.16 -26.97
CA GLU A 48 0.81 -10.74 -28.22
C GLU A 48 0.97 -9.22 -28.42
N GLY A 49 2.22 -8.79 -28.64
CA GLY A 49 2.58 -7.53 -29.32
C GLY A 49 2.47 -6.23 -28.52
N ALA A 50 1.58 -6.12 -27.53
CA ALA A 50 1.34 -4.90 -26.73
C ALA A 50 1.84 -4.98 -25.27
N GLY A 51 2.51 -6.08 -24.90
CA GLY A 51 2.85 -6.44 -23.53
C GLY A 51 3.79 -5.45 -22.82
N LYS A 52 4.83 -4.93 -23.49
CA LYS A 52 5.84 -4.06 -22.86
C LYS A 52 5.30 -2.70 -22.42
N GLU A 53 4.43 -2.09 -23.21
CA GLU A 53 3.85 -0.78 -22.85
C GLU A 53 2.85 -0.91 -21.68
N LYS A 54 2.05 -1.98 -21.68
CA LYS A 54 1.13 -2.30 -20.59
C LYS A 54 1.87 -2.68 -19.31
N GLU A 55 2.97 -3.42 -19.42
CA GLU A 55 3.85 -3.74 -18.31
C GLU A 55 4.50 -2.47 -17.74
N LYS A 56 5.05 -1.60 -18.60
CA LYS A 56 5.65 -0.34 -18.15
C LYS A 56 4.64 0.57 -17.45
N ALA A 57 3.42 0.69 -18.00
CA ALA A 57 2.33 1.44 -17.37
C ALA A 57 1.87 0.80 -16.05
N TRP A 58 1.93 -0.53 -15.94
CA TRP A 58 1.65 -1.24 -14.70
C TRP A 58 2.72 -0.96 -13.64
N ILE A 59 4.00 -1.07 -14.00
CA ILE A 59 5.14 -0.77 -13.13
C ILE A 59 5.08 0.68 -12.65
N GLU A 60 4.75 1.62 -13.52
CA GLU A 60 4.64 3.04 -13.14
C GLU A 60 3.48 3.27 -12.15
N GLY A 61 2.35 2.58 -12.34
CA GLY A 61 1.22 2.64 -11.41
C GLY A 61 1.51 1.98 -10.07
N ASP A 62 2.17 0.82 -10.07
CA ASP A 62 2.64 0.15 -8.85
C ASP A 62 3.64 1.04 -8.10
N SER A 63 4.62 1.62 -8.79
CA SER A 63 5.60 2.54 -8.21
C SER A 63 4.93 3.76 -7.58
N LYS A 64 3.92 4.35 -8.23
CA LYS A 64 3.12 5.45 -7.65
C LYS A 64 2.40 5.01 -6.39
N ALA A 65 1.78 3.82 -6.40
CA ALA A 65 1.10 3.29 -5.22
C ALA A 65 2.07 3.02 -4.06
N ARG A 66 3.26 2.46 -4.34
CA ARG A 66 4.34 2.28 -3.37
C ARG A 66 4.76 3.60 -2.75
N THR A 67 5.08 4.60 -3.57
CA THR A 67 5.48 5.93 -3.07
C THR A 67 4.41 6.57 -2.21
N GLN A 68 3.12 6.44 -2.56
CA GLN A 68 2.04 6.94 -1.73
C GLN A 68 2.01 6.23 -0.36
N ILE A 69 2.18 4.91 -0.33
CA ILE A 69 2.23 4.13 0.93
C ILE A 69 3.45 4.57 1.75
N GLU A 70 4.63 4.63 1.15
CA GLU A 70 5.87 5.05 1.83
C GLU A 70 5.75 6.46 2.42
N LEU A 71 5.20 7.42 1.68
CA LEU A 71 4.99 8.80 2.15
C LEU A 71 3.92 8.91 3.26
N ALA A 72 3.00 7.95 3.32
CA ALA A 72 1.94 7.92 4.32
C ALA A 72 2.33 7.11 5.58
N VAL A 73 3.53 6.53 5.64
CA VAL A 73 4.02 5.71 6.75
C VAL A 73 5.12 6.46 7.52
N SER A 74 5.11 6.43 8.85
CA SER A 74 6.19 7.03 9.65
C SER A 74 7.48 6.23 9.54
N ASP A 75 8.63 6.89 9.71
CA ASP A 75 9.96 6.27 9.63
C ASP A 75 10.10 5.01 10.51
N SER A 76 9.46 4.98 11.68
CA SER A 76 9.45 3.84 12.59
C SER A 76 8.77 2.58 12.04
N GLU A 77 7.93 2.74 11.02
CA GLU A 77 7.15 1.66 10.39
C GLU A 77 7.66 1.36 8.97
N LEU A 78 8.61 2.15 8.44
CA LEU A 78 9.27 1.88 7.15
C LEU A 78 10.06 0.57 7.17
N ASP A 79 10.54 0.15 8.35
CA ASP A 79 11.20 -1.14 8.52
C ASP A 79 10.29 -2.31 8.09
N TYR A 80 8.97 -2.20 8.32
CA TYR A 80 8.00 -3.20 7.86
C TYR A 80 7.76 -3.20 6.35
N LEU A 81 8.15 -2.13 5.65
CA LEU A 81 8.06 -2.04 4.19
C LEU A 81 9.36 -2.49 3.51
N ALA A 82 10.45 -2.63 4.28
CA ALA A 82 11.74 -3.02 3.76
C ALA A 82 11.66 -4.45 3.19
N GLY A 83 11.97 -4.58 1.89
CA GLY A 83 11.96 -5.86 1.18
C GLY A 83 10.70 -6.15 0.37
N ALA A 84 9.67 -5.30 0.43
CA ALA A 84 8.52 -5.43 -0.47
C ALA A 84 8.86 -4.95 -1.89
N ALA A 85 8.63 -5.80 -2.90
CA ALA A 85 8.89 -5.47 -4.29
C ALA A 85 7.72 -4.75 -4.98
N THR A 86 6.50 -4.92 -4.47
CA THR A 86 5.26 -4.35 -5.04
C THR A 86 4.43 -3.58 -4.00
N ALA A 87 3.57 -2.67 -4.45
CA ALA A 87 2.63 -1.95 -3.58
C ALA A 87 1.72 -2.91 -2.81
N ARG A 88 1.37 -4.02 -3.45
CA ARG A 88 0.63 -5.13 -2.84
C ARG A 88 1.39 -5.74 -1.66
N GLU A 89 2.64 -6.12 -1.86
CA GLU A 89 3.45 -6.71 -0.77
C GLU A 89 3.60 -5.74 0.39
N MET A 90 3.83 -4.45 0.12
CA MET A 90 3.85 -3.41 1.14
C MET A 90 2.53 -3.39 1.93
N TRP A 91 1.39 -3.40 1.24
CA TRP A 91 0.07 -3.40 1.85
C TRP A 91 -0.20 -4.67 2.68
N GLU A 92 0.18 -5.83 2.17
CA GLU A 92 0.03 -7.12 2.87
C GLU A 92 0.93 -7.19 4.11
N GLN A 93 2.18 -6.72 4.03
CA GLN A 93 3.09 -6.68 5.18
C GLN A 93 2.56 -5.76 6.28
N LEU A 94 2.06 -4.57 5.93
CA LEU A 94 1.40 -3.68 6.89
C LEU A 94 0.15 -4.31 7.51
N CYS A 95 -0.72 -4.94 6.70
CA CYS A 95 -1.88 -5.68 7.20
C CYS A 95 -1.46 -6.78 8.16
N ASN A 96 -0.46 -7.58 7.81
CA ASN A 96 0.01 -8.67 8.66
C ASN A 96 0.61 -8.13 9.98
N ALA A 97 1.50 -7.14 9.92
CA ALA A 97 2.13 -6.57 11.10
C ALA A 97 1.13 -5.90 12.07
N LYS A 98 0.15 -5.16 11.54
CA LYS A 98 -0.81 -4.40 12.35
C LYS A 98 -2.06 -5.20 12.73
N GLU A 99 -2.59 -6.05 11.86
CA GLU A 99 -3.75 -6.90 12.18
C GLU A 99 -3.36 -8.07 13.08
N ALA A 100 -2.11 -8.57 13.01
CA ALA A 100 -1.59 -9.51 14.01
C ALA A 100 -1.45 -8.83 15.39
N LYS A 101 -0.93 -7.59 15.44
CA LYS A 101 -0.82 -6.82 16.70
C LYS A 101 -2.20 -6.41 17.26
N GLY A 102 -3.20 -6.17 16.42
CA GLY A 102 -4.56 -5.82 16.85
C GLY A 102 -5.27 -6.90 17.68
N ARG A 103 -4.81 -8.16 17.64
CA ARG A 103 -5.32 -9.24 18.50
C ARG A 103 -4.78 -9.22 19.94
N VAL A 104 -3.71 -8.48 20.22
CA VAL A 104 -3.04 -8.43 21.53
C VAL A 104 -3.60 -7.31 22.44
N GLY A 105 -4.73 -6.69 22.06
CA GLY A 105 -5.39 -5.63 22.87
C GLY A 105 -6.58 -6.09 23.70
N ILE A 106 -7.01 -7.35 23.61
CA ILE A 106 -8.21 -7.87 24.29
C ILE A 106 -7.86 -9.03 25.23
N MET A 107 -6.87 -8.83 26.10
CA MET A 107 -6.65 -9.68 27.27
C MET A 107 -6.19 -8.82 28.44
N SER A 108 -7.05 -7.91 28.88
CA SER A 108 -7.01 -7.41 30.26
C SER A 108 -8.20 -8.03 30.97
N THR A 109 -7.95 -9.14 31.66
CA THR A 109 -8.81 -9.70 32.71
C THR A 109 -8.51 -9.00 34.02
#